data_AF-A0A2X1QMK2-F1
#
_entry.id   AF-A0A2X1QMK2-F1
#
_cell.length_a   1.000
_cell.length_b   1.000
_cell.length_c   1.000
_cell.angle_alpha   90.00
_cell.angle_beta   90.00
_cell.angle_gamma   90.00
#
_symmetry.space_group_name_H-M   'P 1'
#
loop_
_entity.id
_entity.type
_entity.pdbx_description
1 polymer ?
#
loop_
_entity_poly.entity_id
_entity_poly.type
_entity_poly.pdbx_seq_one_letter_code
_entity_poly.pdbx_strand_id
1 'polypeptide(L)' 'MKGDATLFARTDAVHAAWKFVQPILDYKANGGRIHEYEAGTWGPVAADKLIAKQGKVWRKPSGLMKKKV' A
#
# COMPACT_ATOMS: atom_id res chain seq x y z
N MET A 1 -27.49 -14.19 -13.39
CA MET A 1 -26.30 -14.27 -12.52
C MET A 1 -25.48 -15.47 -12.99
N LYS A 2 -24.22 -15.32 -13.42
CA LYS A 2 -23.45 -16.41 -14.07
C LYS A 2 -22.69 -17.34 -13.11
N GLY A 3 -22.61 -17.01 -11.81
CA GLY A 3 -21.93 -17.86 -10.81
C GLY A 3 -20.42 -18.00 -11.03
N ASP A 4 -19.79 -17.08 -11.77
CA ASP A 4 -18.35 -17.11 -12.03
C ASP A 4 -17.59 -16.70 -10.76
N ALA A 5 -16.90 -17.67 -10.17
CA ALA A 5 -16.14 -17.49 -8.93
C ALA A 5 -14.71 -16.96 -9.14
N THR A 6 -14.24 -16.79 -10.38
CA THR A 6 -12.81 -16.48 -10.66
C THR A 6 -12.38 -15.08 -10.22
N LEU A 7 -13.33 -14.15 -10.11
CA LEU A 7 -13.09 -12.77 -9.65
C LEU A 7 -13.34 -12.60 -8.15
N PHE A 8 -13.60 -13.69 -7.42
CA PHE A 8 -13.82 -13.68 -5.98
C PHE A 8 -12.63 -14.32 -5.25
N ALA A 9 -12.28 -13.74 -4.10
CA ALA A 9 -11.23 -14.30 -3.28
C ALA A 9 -11.69 -15.64 -2.66
N ARG A 10 -10.84 -16.66 -2.78
CA ARG A 10 -11.05 -17.97 -2.14
C ARG A 10 -10.72 -17.87 -0.65
N THR A 11 -11.38 -18.68 0.19
CA THR A 11 -11.26 -18.63 1.65
C THR A 11 -9.82 -18.76 2.16
N ASP A 12 -9.03 -19.67 1.57
CA ASP A 12 -7.62 -19.84 1.93
C ASP A 12 -6.76 -18.62 1.58
N ALA A 13 -7.02 -17.97 0.43
CA ALA A 13 -6.37 -16.73 0.04
C ALA A 13 -6.69 -15.59 1.02
N VAL A 14 -7.95 -15.50 1.48
CA VAL A 14 -8.35 -14.54 2.51
C VAL A 14 -7.63 -14.81 3.84
N HIS A 15 -7.55 -16.08 4.27
CA HIS A 15 -6.82 -16.43 5.50
C HIS A 15 -5.32 -16.13 5.39
N ALA A 16 -4.70 -16.38 4.23
CA ALA A 16 -3.29 -16.05 3.99
C ALA A 16 -3.04 -14.54 4.02
N ALA A 17 -3.93 -13.75 3.41
CA ALA A 17 -3.86 -12.29 3.46
C ALA A 17 -3.94 -11.77 4.90
N TRP A 18 -4.87 -12.30 5.71
CA TRP A 18 -4.98 -11.93 7.13
C TRP A 18 -3.74 -12.28 7.94
N LYS A 19 -3.19 -13.50 7.77
CA LYS A 19 -1.95 -13.90 8.45
C LYS A 19 -0.78 -12.96 8.13
N PHE A 20 -0.73 -12.44 6.90
CA PHE A 20 0.31 -11.49 6.49
C PHE A 20 0.09 -10.08 7.04
N VAL A 21 -1.15 -9.59 7.03
CA VAL A 21 -1.47 -8.20 7.43
C VAL A 21 -1.55 -8.04 8.95
N GLN A 22 -1.98 -9.06 9.69
CA GLN A 22 -2.21 -8.96 11.14
C GLN A 22 -1.00 -8.45 11.93
N PRO A 23 0.24 -8.95 11.73
CA PRO A 23 1.40 -8.44 12.45
C PRO A 23 1.68 -6.94 12.20
N ILE A 24 1.33 -6.43 11.02
CA ILE A 24 1.48 -5.01 10.66
C ILE A 24 0.49 -4.15 11.45
N LEU A 25 -0.75 -4.65 11.60
CA LEU A 25 -1.78 -4.00 12.40
C LEU A 25 -1.43 -4.00 13.88
N ASP A 26 -0.94 -5.14 14.40
CA ASP A 26 -0.50 -5.25 15.79
C ASP A 26 0.66 -4.31 16.09
N TYR A 27 1.64 -4.20 15.18
CA TYR A 27 2.72 -3.22 15.29
C TYR A 27 2.18 -1.79 15.41
N LYS A 28 1.19 -1.43 14.60
CA LYS A 28 0.57 -0.10 14.63
C LYS A 28 -0.18 0.15 15.95
N ALA A 29 -0.92 -0.84 16.43
CA ALA A 29 -1.68 -0.78 17.68
C ALA A 29 -0.77 -0.59 18.89
N ASN A 30 0.43 -1.18 18.86
CA ASN A 30 1.45 -1.05 19.90
C ASN A 30 2.31 0.23 19.79
N GLY A 31 1.77 1.30 19.18
CA GLY A 31 2.49 2.58 19.07
C GLY A 31 3.56 2.60 17.98
N GLY A 32 3.49 1.70 17.00
CA GLY A 32 4.41 1.66 15.86
C GLY A 32 4.54 2.99 15.13
N ARG A 33 5.76 3.26 14.64
CA ARG A 33 6.15 4.55 14.03
C ARG A 33 5.29 4.86 12.81
N ILE A 34 4.79 6.10 12.75
CA ILE A 34 4.09 6.65 11.59
C ILE A 34 5.02 7.66 10.91
N HIS A 35 5.00 7.69 9.58
CA HIS A 35 5.66 8.70 8.79
C HIS A 35 4.62 9.66 8.21
N GLU A 36 4.78 10.95 8.46
CA GLU A 36 3.92 12.00 7.93
C GLU A 36 4.39 12.47 6.55
N TYR A 37 3.48 13.06 5.79
CA TYR A 37 3.74 13.65 4.49
C TYR A 37 2.72 14.74 4.19
N GLU A 38 3.12 15.73 3.40
CA GLU A 38 2.23 16.83 3.03
C GLU A 38 1.16 16.36 2.03
N ALA A 39 -0.05 16.89 2.17
CA ALA A 39 -1.15 16.62 1.25
C ALA A 39 -0.78 17.05 -0.19
N GLY A 40 -1.11 16.21 -1.18
CA GLY A 40 -0.75 16.44 -2.58
C GLY A 40 0.65 15.95 -2.97
N THR A 41 1.43 15.43 -2.02
CA THR A 41 2.71 14.75 -2.31
C THR A 41 2.52 13.24 -2.52
N TRP A 42 3.57 12.56 -2.96
CA TRP A 42 3.59 11.11 -3.23
C TRP A 42 3.73 10.24 -1.97
N GLY A 43 3.78 10.84 -0.78
CA GLY A 43 4.01 10.15 0.47
C GLY A 43 5.34 10.51 1.14
N PRO A 44 5.70 9.84 2.24
CA PRO A 44 6.88 10.18 3.02
C PRO A 44 8.18 9.72 2.34
N VAL A 45 9.27 10.45 2.60
CA VAL A 45 10.64 10.08 2.15
C VAL A 45 11.04 8.66 2.57
N ALA A 46 10.47 8.15 3.66
CA ALA A 46 10.68 6.77 4.11
C ALA A 46 10.24 5.72 3.07
N ALA A 47 9.19 5.99 2.28
CA ALA A 47 8.70 5.10 1.24
C ALA A 47 9.68 5.00 0.05
N ASP A 48 10.30 6.13 -0.34
CA ASP A 48 11.36 6.15 -1.36
C ASP A 48 12.59 5.39 -0.88
N LYS A 49 13.02 5.64 0.36
CA LYS A 49 14.16 4.95 0.98
C LYS A 49 13.94 3.43 1.06
N LEU A 50 12.71 2.98 1.31
CA LEU A 50 12.39 1.55 1.38
C LEU A 50 12.67 0.83 0.05
N ILE A 51 12.22 1.40 -1.06
CA ILE A 51 12.41 0.81 -2.39
C ILE A 51 13.83 1.01 -2.91
N ALA A 52 14.46 2.15 -2.59
CA ALA A 52 15.84 2.44 -2.97
C ALA A 52 16.85 1.44 -2.41
N LYS A 53 16.57 0.82 -1.25
CA LYS A 53 17.39 -0.28 -0.70
C LYS A 53 17.55 -1.47 -1.65
N GLN A 54 16.60 -1.65 -2.57
CA GLN A 54 16.65 -2.70 -3.61
C GLN A 54 17.15 -2.15 -4.96
N GLY A 55 17.74 -0.95 -5.00
CA GLY A 55 18.20 -0.31 -6.24
C GLY A 55 17.06 0.12 -7.18
N LYS A 56 15.84 0.27 -6.66
CA LYS A 56 14.65 0.60 -7.44
C LYS A 56 14.13 2.00 -7.10
N VAL A 57 13.34 2.55 -8.01
CA VAL A 57 12.60 3.80 -7.82
C VAL A 57 11.12 3.59 -8.14
N TRP A 58 10.24 4.34 -7.47
CA TRP A 58 8.82 4.32 -7.79
C TRP A 58 8.57 4.83 -9.22
N ARG A 59 7.68 4.15 -9.95
CA ARG A 59 7.19 4.67 -11.22
C ARG A 59 6.29 5.87 -10.94
N LYS A 60 6.68 7.03 -11.46
CA LYS A 60 5.82 8.22 -11.42
C LYS A 60 4.66 8.00 -12.38
N PRO A 61 3.39 8.16 -11.97
CA PRO A 61 2.29 8.06 -12.89
C PRO A 61 2.34 9.21 -13.89
N SER A 62 2.14 8.90 -15.15
CA SER A 62 2.23 9.83 -16.29
C SER A 62 1.03 10.77 -16.41
N GLY A 63 0.20 10.88 -15.37
CA GLY A 63 -0.97 11.76 -15.36
C GLY A 63 -0.57 13.17 -14.97
N LEU A 64 -0.67 14.11 -15.91
CA LEU A 64 -0.68 15.54 -15.61
C LEU A 64 -1.84 15.83 -14.64
N MET A 65 -1.58 15.92 -13.34
CA MET A 65 -2.55 16.48 -12.40
C MET A 65 -2.73 17.95 -12.76
N LYS A 66 -3.81 18.27 -13.48
CA LYS A 66 -4.21 19.67 -13.67
C LYS A 66 -4.47 20.26 -12.29
N LYS A 67 -3.68 21.26 -11.88
CA LYS A 67 -4.00 22.10 -10.73
C LYS A 67 -5.40 22.66 -10.95
N LYS A 68 -6.34 22.30 -10.08
CA LYS A 68 -7.64 22.96 -10.02
C LYS A 68 -7.36 24.34 -9.40
N VAL A 69 -7.48 25.37 -10.23
CA VAL A 69 -7.55 26.79 -9.79
C VAL A 69 -8.92 27.00 -9.17
#